data_AF-A0AAE0P5V0-F1
#
_entry.id   AF-A0AAE0P5V0-F1
#
_cell.length_a   1.000
_cell.length_b   1.000
_cell.length_c   1.000
_cell.angle_alpha   90.00
_cell.angle_beta   90.00
_cell.angle_gamma   90.00
#
_symmetry.space_group_name_H-M   'P 1'
#
loop_
_entity.id
_entity.type
_entity.pdbx_description
1 polymer ?
#
loop_
_entity_poly.entity_id
_entity_poly.type
_entity_poly.pdbx_seq_one_letter_code
_entity_poly.pdbx_strand_id
1 'polypeptide(L)'
;MLLPEPSVTVLGADPAHRRCILNGNAFQQDAITSFNGWQYAAFYSFLADAAPEPLYVHLARRQLPHGAWEVLVLDDYPQTVDDGHNTVQMGICPGDGTIHLSYDHHCDVLRYRYSVRKLAKYPAHFSWTSALFTPTLDYLPGLPSTHPHFSYVTYPRFGAMGNNDMFCSFRDGKAGLGNDHLYRYSASTGLFTFVGTPLTGIQSNPYVHGLDFRGGRLHVTWVYRGFVHYDGWDDLLDEKHKQQAGPNGAENNHDICYAYSDDTGSTWKNGEGKVIADLRSVGGTVDNTAEGIVAFKIPKGKGLMNQEAQAVDQDGGVHVLNRDTMDGGKHLWKHYYRSPAGGEWTQRALAPIQPGSRRGRLAVSKDGNLYIILPDITTLPGRIRILKAAKADGYAVYEEVWAGLGFTGEPLVDATRLEHDNVLSVFLRRDVVDGAELGEKDVVILDFQL
;
A
#
# COMPACT_ATOMS: atom_id res chain seq x y z
N MET A 1 -12.46 21.52 13.05
CA MET A 1 -13.70 21.72 12.23
C MET A 1 -14.03 20.38 11.59
N LEU A 2 -15.30 19.96 11.63
CA LEU A 2 -15.74 18.70 11.03
C LEU A 2 -15.64 18.75 9.50
N LEU A 3 -15.33 17.63 8.86
CA LEU A 3 -15.41 17.51 7.40
C LEU A 3 -16.88 17.52 6.97
N PRO A 4 -17.21 18.07 5.80
CA PRO A 4 -18.52 17.86 5.20
C PRO A 4 -18.73 16.37 4.89
N GLU A 5 -19.99 15.95 4.74
CA GLU A 5 -20.28 14.61 4.27
C GLU A 5 -19.66 14.37 2.88
N PRO A 6 -19.05 13.20 2.65
CA PRO A 6 -18.38 12.93 1.39
C PRO A 6 -19.40 12.69 0.29
N SER A 7 -19.03 13.01 -0.95
CA SER A 7 -19.72 12.38 -2.08
C SER A 7 -19.30 10.91 -2.16
N VAL A 8 -20.28 10.02 -2.32
CA VAL A 8 -20.05 8.57 -2.39
C VAL A 8 -20.24 8.10 -3.82
N THR A 9 -19.21 7.52 -4.41
CA THR A 9 -19.27 6.94 -5.75
C THR A 9 -19.09 5.44 -5.69
N VAL A 10 -20.02 4.68 -6.29
CA VAL A 10 -19.88 3.23 -6.48
C VAL A 10 -19.10 2.97 -7.74
N LEU A 11 -18.02 2.18 -7.64
CA LEU A 11 -17.23 1.75 -8.80
C LEU A 11 -17.75 0.41 -9.38
N GLY A 12 -18.24 -0.47 -8.51
CA GLY A 12 -18.77 -1.78 -8.88
C GLY A 12 -19.02 -2.65 -7.65
N ALA A 13 -19.62 -3.81 -7.87
CA ALA A 13 -19.88 -4.77 -6.81
C ALA A 13 -18.56 -5.36 -6.27
N ASP A 14 -18.46 -5.49 -4.96
CA ASP A 14 -17.39 -6.23 -4.30
C ASP A 14 -17.77 -7.73 -4.22
N PRO A 15 -16.83 -8.67 -4.40
CA PRO A 15 -17.09 -10.11 -4.32
C PRO A 15 -17.32 -10.59 -2.88
N ALA A 16 -18.39 -10.11 -2.24
CA ALA A 16 -18.69 -10.37 -0.83
C ALA A 16 -19.06 -11.83 -0.52
N HIS A 17 -19.31 -12.66 -1.55
CA HIS A 17 -19.50 -14.11 -1.42
C HIS A 17 -18.22 -14.86 -1.06
N ARG A 18 -17.04 -14.26 -1.28
CA ARG A 18 -15.74 -14.84 -0.93
C ARG A 18 -15.44 -14.71 0.55
N ARG A 19 -14.63 -15.63 1.08
CA ARG A 19 -14.19 -15.60 2.48
C ARG A 19 -13.14 -14.52 2.70
N CYS A 20 -12.24 -14.32 1.75
CA CYS A 20 -11.18 -13.34 1.85
C CYS A 20 -11.55 -12.02 1.17
N ILE A 21 -11.05 -10.92 1.74
CA ILE A 21 -11.24 -9.57 1.21
C ILE A 21 -10.13 -9.32 0.19
N LEU A 22 -10.49 -8.97 -1.05
CA LEU A 22 -9.54 -8.62 -2.11
C LEU A 22 -9.41 -7.12 -2.33
N ASN A 23 -10.48 -6.34 -2.09
CA ASN A 23 -10.50 -4.90 -2.28
C ASN A 23 -10.40 -4.16 -0.94
N GLY A 24 -9.57 -3.12 -0.88
CA GLY A 24 -9.41 -2.33 0.34
C GLY A 24 -8.61 -3.11 1.39
N ASN A 25 -7.41 -3.54 1.01
CA ASN A 25 -6.39 -4.02 1.93
C ASN A 25 -5.24 -3.00 1.93
N ALA A 26 -4.64 -2.70 3.08
CA ALA A 26 -3.59 -1.67 3.25
C ALA A 26 -2.31 -1.93 2.41
N PHE A 27 -2.10 -3.17 2.00
CA PHE A 27 -1.00 -3.58 1.10
C PHE A 27 -1.35 -3.53 -0.40
N GLN A 28 -2.55 -3.07 -0.77
CA GLN A 28 -2.93 -2.74 -2.14
C GLN A 28 -2.39 -1.34 -2.49
N GLN A 29 -1.09 -1.24 -2.80
CA GLN A 29 -0.34 0.02 -2.90
C GLN A 29 0.07 0.34 -4.36
N ASP A 30 -0.68 1.16 -5.11
CA ASP A 30 -1.94 1.84 -4.73
C ASP A 30 -3.16 1.28 -5.50
N ALA A 31 -4.33 1.34 -4.84
CA ALA A 31 -5.62 1.02 -5.46
C ALA A 31 -6.25 2.23 -6.18
N ILE A 32 -5.90 3.45 -5.76
CA ILE A 32 -6.45 4.70 -6.28
C ILE A 32 -5.34 5.74 -6.36
N THR A 33 -5.25 6.45 -7.48
CA THR A 33 -4.28 7.54 -7.66
C THR A 33 -4.74 8.51 -8.73
N SER A 34 -4.38 9.78 -8.57
CA SER A 34 -4.61 10.82 -9.58
C SER A 34 -3.35 11.17 -10.34
N PHE A 35 -3.51 11.41 -11.64
CA PHE A 35 -2.44 11.86 -12.51
C PHE A 35 -3.01 12.77 -13.60
N ASN A 36 -2.40 13.94 -13.78
CA ASN A 36 -2.67 14.87 -14.89
C ASN A 36 -4.16 15.22 -15.10
N GLY A 37 -4.88 15.54 -14.01
CA GLY A 37 -6.30 15.92 -14.05
C GLY A 37 -7.26 14.75 -14.23
N TRP A 38 -6.79 13.51 -14.07
CA TRP A 38 -7.59 12.30 -14.09
C TRP A 38 -7.34 11.48 -12.83
N GLN A 39 -8.35 10.73 -12.40
CA GLN A 39 -8.24 9.80 -11.29
C GLN A 39 -8.47 8.38 -11.80
N TYR A 40 -7.71 7.43 -11.25
CA TYR A 40 -7.72 6.03 -11.64
C TYR A 40 -7.93 5.16 -10.41
N ALA A 41 -8.63 4.04 -10.55
CA ALA A 41 -8.80 3.04 -9.50
C ALA A 41 -8.76 1.62 -10.06
N ALA A 42 -8.16 0.69 -9.31
CA ALA A 42 -8.07 -0.74 -9.66
C ALA A 42 -8.70 -1.60 -8.56
N PHE A 43 -9.56 -2.53 -8.95
CA PHE A 43 -10.28 -3.40 -8.03
C PHE A 43 -10.68 -4.72 -8.70
N TYR A 44 -11.06 -5.73 -7.90
CA TYR A 44 -11.67 -6.95 -8.41
C TYR A 44 -13.20 -6.88 -8.35
N SER A 45 -13.83 -7.37 -9.40
CA SER A 45 -15.26 -7.62 -9.46
C SER A 45 -15.53 -8.76 -10.46
N PHE A 46 -16.74 -9.30 -10.45
CA PHE A 46 -17.23 -10.21 -11.49
C PHE A 46 -17.75 -9.40 -12.68
N LEU A 47 -17.90 -10.04 -13.84
CA LEU A 47 -18.49 -9.37 -15.01
C LEU A 47 -19.97 -9.04 -14.74
N ALA A 48 -20.41 -7.86 -15.17
CA ALA A 48 -21.83 -7.49 -15.10
C ALA A 48 -22.70 -8.54 -15.82
N ASP A 49 -23.86 -8.84 -15.23
CA ASP A 49 -24.82 -9.84 -15.74
C ASP A 49 -24.28 -11.28 -15.86
N ALA A 50 -23.11 -11.57 -15.26
CA ALA A 50 -22.52 -12.90 -15.21
C ALA A 50 -22.69 -13.55 -13.82
N ALA A 51 -22.29 -14.82 -13.71
CA ALA A 51 -22.13 -15.48 -12.43
C ALA A 51 -21.11 -14.73 -11.54
N PRO A 52 -21.20 -14.82 -10.20
CA PRO A 52 -20.30 -14.13 -9.27
C PRO A 52 -18.82 -14.60 -9.34
N GLU A 53 -18.52 -15.55 -10.22
CA GLU A 53 -17.18 -16.04 -10.54
C GLU A 53 -17.05 -16.29 -12.05
N PRO A 54 -15.84 -16.20 -12.61
CA PRO A 54 -14.61 -15.76 -11.94
C PRO A 54 -14.55 -14.24 -11.73
N LEU A 55 -13.63 -13.80 -10.86
CA LEU A 55 -13.33 -12.38 -10.68
C LEU A 55 -12.25 -11.89 -11.64
N TYR A 56 -12.36 -10.63 -12.05
CA TYR A 56 -11.44 -9.98 -12.98
C TYR A 56 -11.01 -8.61 -12.47
N VAL A 57 -9.82 -8.18 -12.92
CA VAL A 57 -9.34 -6.83 -12.64
C VAL A 57 -10.18 -5.83 -13.43
N HIS A 58 -10.83 -4.93 -12.69
CA HIS A 58 -11.53 -3.75 -13.19
C HIS A 58 -10.61 -2.54 -13.01
N LEU A 59 -10.40 -1.80 -14.09
CA LEU A 59 -9.62 -0.56 -14.09
C LEU A 59 -10.53 0.61 -14.47
N ALA A 60 -10.82 1.45 -13.47
CA ALA A 60 -11.67 2.61 -13.60
C ALA A 60 -10.85 3.88 -13.79
N ARG A 61 -11.40 4.84 -14.54
CA ARG A 61 -10.88 6.22 -14.61
C ARG A 61 -12.01 7.24 -14.64
N ARG A 62 -11.72 8.47 -14.22
CA ARG A 62 -12.57 9.64 -14.47
C ARG A 62 -11.74 10.89 -14.71
N GLN A 63 -12.28 11.84 -15.47
CA GLN A 63 -11.72 13.19 -15.54
C GLN A 63 -12.07 13.95 -14.26
N LEU A 64 -11.10 14.60 -13.63
CA LEU A 64 -11.35 15.44 -12.46
C LEU A 64 -11.83 16.85 -12.87
N PRO A 65 -12.63 17.53 -12.04
CA PRO A 65 -13.14 17.07 -10.73
C PRO A 65 -14.49 16.32 -10.78
N HIS A 66 -15.22 16.33 -11.91
CA HIS A 66 -16.62 15.90 -11.97
C HIS A 66 -16.96 14.95 -13.13
N GLY A 67 -15.96 14.39 -13.82
CA GLY A 67 -16.18 13.42 -14.88
C GLY A 67 -16.81 12.13 -14.34
N ALA A 68 -17.63 11.48 -15.18
CA ALA A 68 -18.16 10.15 -14.89
C ALA A 68 -17.02 9.12 -14.88
N TRP A 69 -17.21 8.05 -14.10
CA TRP A 69 -16.29 6.92 -14.12
C TRP A 69 -16.54 6.04 -15.35
N GLU A 70 -15.47 5.74 -16.06
CA GLU A 70 -15.41 4.73 -17.11
C GLU A 70 -14.65 3.53 -16.56
N VAL A 71 -15.17 2.31 -16.75
CA VAL A 71 -14.53 1.08 -16.29
C VAL A 71 -14.21 0.21 -17.50
N LEU A 72 -12.96 -0.24 -17.60
CA LEU A 72 -12.59 -1.35 -18.49
C LEU A 72 -12.31 -2.58 -17.64
N VAL A 73 -12.47 -3.76 -18.23
CA VAL A 73 -12.21 -5.05 -17.59
C VAL A 73 -11.09 -5.78 -18.32
N LEU A 74 -10.17 -6.37 -17.55
CA LEU A 74 -9.13 -7.26 -18.04
C LEU A 74 -9.59 -8.72 -17.85
N ASP A 75 -10.42 -9.18 -18.77
CA ASP A 75 -11.16 -10.45 -18.71
C ASP A 75 -10.38 -11.67 -19.25
N ASP A 76 -9.16 -11.46 -19.71
CA ASP A 76 -8.22 -12.50 -20.17
C ASP A 76 -7.46 -13.19 -19.01
N TYR A 77 -7.63 -12.73 -17.77
CA TYR A 77 -7.03 -13.34 -16.59
C TYR A 77 -8.05 -13.45 -15.43
N PRO A 78 -8.62 -14.64 -15.17
CA PRO A 78 -9.44 -14.87 -13.99
C PRO A 78 -8.56 -14.94 -12.74
N GLN A 79 -8.97 -14.24 -11.68
CA GLN A 79 -8.33 -14.34 -10.37
C GLN A 79 -8.39 -15.79 -9.85
N THR A 80 -7.28 -16.28 -9.29
CA THR A 80 -7.07 -17.73 -9.13
C THR A 80 -7.50 -18.32 -7.78
N VAL A 81 -7.20 -17.66 -6.65
CA VAL A 81 -7.34 -18.26 -5.31
C VAL A 81 -8.09 -17.32 -4.35
N ASP A 82 -9.01 -17.84 -3.54
CA ASP A 82 -9.64 -17.06 -2.46
C ASP A 82 -8.66 -16.79 -1.30
N ASP A 83 -7.77 -15.83 -1.53
CA ASP A 83 -6.70 -15.40 -0.64
C ASP A 83 -6.62 -13.87 -0.57
N GLY A 84 -6.72 -13.30 0.63
CA GLY A 84 -6.72 -11.85 0.83
C GLY A 84 -5.39 -11.17 0.50
N HIS A 85 -4.32 -11.92 0.28
CA HIS A 85 -3.03 -11.42 -0.20
C HIS A 85 -3.06 -11.04 -1.69
N ASN A 86 -3.97 -11.63 -2.45
CA ASN A 86 -4.00 -11.62 -3.91
C ASN A 86 -4.64 -10.35 -4.49
N THR A 87 -4.28 -9.18 -3.95
CA THR A 87 -4.81 -7.87 -4.34
C THR A 87 -4.40 -7.47 -5.76
N VAL A 88 -4.96 -6.35 -6.25
CA VAL A 88 -4.54 -5.65 -7.48
C VAL A 88 -4.06 -4.26 -7.15
N GLN A 89 -2.88 -3.88 -7.63
CA GLN A 89 -2.30 -2.56 -7.39
C GLN A 89 -1.81 -1.94 -8.69
N MET A 90 -1.73 -0.61 -8.69
CA MET A 90 -1.40 0.20 -9.84
C MET A 90 -0.27 1.19 -9.54
N GLY A 91 0.49 1.51 -10.57
CA GLY A 91 1.38 2.66 -10.63
C GLY A 91 1.25 3.39 -11.96
N ILE A 92 1.47 4.71 -11.96
CA ILE A 92 1.53 5.50 -13.18
C ILE A 92 2.93 6.11 -13.27
N CYS A 93 3.63 5.83 -14.37
CA CYS A 93 4.94 6.41 -14.61
C CYS A 93 4.80 7.91 -14.95
N PRO A 94 5.38 8.85 -14.17
CA PRO A 94 5.17 10.28 -14.40
C PRO A 94 5.72 10.79 -15.75
N GLY A 95 6.85 10.25 -16.19
CA GLY A 95 7.56 10.75 -17.38
C GLY A 95 6.82 10.46 -18.68
N ASP A 96 6.29 9.25 -18.83
CA ASP A 96 5.65 8.79 -20.06
C ASP A 96 4.19 8.36 -19.91
N GLY A 97 3.61 8.36 -18.72
CA GLY A 97 2.19 8.12 -18.47
C GLY A 97 1.74 6.69 -18.77
N THR A 98 2.64 5.69 -18.75
CA THR A 98 2.23 4.29 -18.74
C THR A 98 1.56 3.94 -17.42
N ILE A 99 0.47 3.18 -17.49
CA ILE A 99 -0.20 2.58 -16.35
C ILE A 99 0.34 1.17 -16.18
N HIS A 100 0.77 0.83 -14.98
CA HIS A 100 1.34 -0.47 -14.62
C HIS A 100 0.47 -1.14 -13.59
N LEU A 101 0.25 -2.45 -13.75
CA LEU A 101 -0.56 -3.27 -12.86
C LEU A 101 0.21 -4.52 -12.45
N SER A 102 0.03 -4.93 -11.21
CA SER A 102 0.47 -6.24 -10.72
C SER A 102 -0.56 -6.77 -9.75
N TYR A 103 -0.82 -8.08 -9.77
CA TYR A 103 -1.98 -8.63 -9.08
C TYR A 103 -1.91 -10.12 -8.83
N ASP A 104 -2.73 -10.58 -7.89
CA ASP A 104 -3.00 -12.00 -7.63
C ASP A 104 -1.79 -12.77 -7.07
N HIS A 105 -1.06 -12.22 -6.07
CA HIS A 105 0.18 -12.82 -5.56
C HIS A 105 0.12 -13.23 -4.08
N HIS A 106 0.44 -14.48 -3.81
CA HIS A 106 0.90 -14.95 -2.51
C HIS A 106 1.93 -16.07 -2.68
N CYS A 107 3.20 -15.67 -2.74
CA CYS A 107 4.32 -16.56 -3.03
C CYS A 107 4.18 -17.23 -4.42
N ASP A 108 3.85 -16.43 -5.43
CA ASP A 108 3.56 -16.93 -6.78
C ASP A 108 4.51 -16.35 -7.83
N VAL A 109 4.42 -16.89 -9.05
CA VAL A 109 5.03 -16.26 -10.22
C VAL A 109 4.47 -14.84 -10.42
N LEU A 110 5.32 -13.90 -10.83
CA LEU A 110 4.94 -12.54 -11.16
C LEU A 110 3.79 -12.53 -12.16
N ARG A 111 2.88 -11.57 -12.01
CA ARG A 111 1.73 -11.34 -12.89
C ARG A 111 1.62 -9.85 -13.05
N TYR A 112 2.11 -9.39 -14.19
CA TYR A 112 2.38 -7.99 -14.43
C TYR A 112 1.83 -7.57 -15.80
N ARG A 113 1.25 -6.37 -15.87
CA ARG A 113 0.77 -5.77 -17.11
C ARG A 113 1.11 -4.29 -17.15
N TYR A 114 1.18 -3.75 -18.35
CA TYR A 114 1.33 -2.31 -18.54
C TYR A 114 0.60 -1.83 -19.78
N SER A 115 0.23 -0.55 -19.78
CA SER A 115 -0.43 0.10 -20.90
C SER A 115 0.54 0.55 -21.99
N VAL A 116 -0.01 0.93 -23.14
CA VAL A 116 0.69 1.77 -24.11
C VAL A 116 1.20 3.06 -23.47
N ARG A 117 2.30 3.59 -24.00
CA ARG A 117 2.89 4.85 -23.54
C ARG A 117 1.95 6.02 -23.80
N LYS A 118 2.04 7.04 -22.94
CA LYS A 118 1.26 8.28 -22.96
C LYS A 118 -0.21 8.14 -22.59
N LEU A 119 -0.68 6.96 -22.19
CA LEU A 119 -2.09 6.73 -21.87
C LEU A 119 -2.59 7.69 -20.77
N ALA A 120 -1.91 7.75 -19.63
CA ALA A 120 -2.29 8.65 -18.54
C ALA A 120 -1.85 10.11 -18.79
N LYS A 121 -0.93 10.34 -19.74
CA LYS A 121 -0.48 11.69 -20.11
C LYS A 121 -1.44 12.40 -21.06
N TYR A 122 -2.07 11.65 -21.96
CA TYR A 122 -3.07 12.16 -22.91
C TYR A 122 -4.29 11.23 -22.96
N PRO A 123 -5.02 11.05 -21.84
CA PRO A 123 -6.09 10.06 -21.71
C PRO A 123 -7.23 10.24 -22.71
N ALA A 124 -7.50 11.47 -23.13
CA ALA A 124 -8.51 11.79 -24.14
C ALA A 124 -8.12 11.35 -25.57
N HIS A 125 -6.86 10.99 -25.82
CA HIS A 125 -6.42 10.49 -27.13
C HIS A 125 -6.68 8.99 -27.33
N PHE A 126 -7.14 8.30 -26.29
CA PHE A 126 -7.33 6.86 -26.29
C PHE A 126 -8.77 6.50 -25.88
N SER A 127 -9.38 5.60 -26.63
CA SER A 127 -10.60 4.90 -26.20
C SER A 127 -10.26 3.97 -25.03
N TRP A 128 -10.98 4.07 -23.92
CA TRP A 128 -10.69 3.29 -22.70
C TRP A 128 -11.06 1.81 -22.87
N THR A 129 -10.12 1.00 -23.37
CA THR A 129 -10.35 -0.43 -23.63
C THR A 129 -9.16 -1.28 -23.19
N SER A 130 -9.39 -2.57 -22.94
CA SER A 130 -8.36 -3.53 -22.53
C SER A 130 -7.25 -3.72 -23.57
N ALA A 131 -7.54 -3.43 -24.85
CA ALA A 131 -6.56 -3.48 -25.95
C ALA A 131 -5.39 -2.48 -25.79
N LEU A 132 -5.50 -1.53 -24.86
CA LEU A 132 -4.42 -0.62 -24.50
C LEU A 132 -3.34 -1.26 -23.62
N PHE A 133 -3.54 -2.49 -23.13
CA PHE A 133 -2.65 -3.17 -22.21
C PHE A 133 -2.05 -4.43 -22.84
N THR A 134 -0.84 -4.79 -22.43
CA THR A 134 -0.24 -6.09 -22.78
C THR A 134 -1.07 -7.24 -22.22
N PRO A 135 -0.92 -8.51 -22.64
CA PRO A 135 -1.34 -9.66 -21.84
C PRO A 135 -0.61 -9.71 -20.49
N THR A 136 -1.05 -10.60 -19.58
CA THR A 136 -0.32 -10.91 -18.33
C THR A 136 1.08 -11.43 -18.64
N LEU A 137 2.10 -10.78 -18.07
CA LEU A 137 3.50 -11.16 -18.15
C LEU A 137 3.98 -11.73 -16.82
N ASP A 138 4.90 -12.68 -16.89
CA ASP A 138 5.64 -13.25 -15.75
C ASP A 138 7.00 -12.59 -15.52
N TYR A 139 7.24 -11.44 -16.17
CA TYR A 139 8.48 -10.69 -16.09
C TYR A 139 8.24 -9.18 -16.20
N LEU A 140 9.21 -8.41 -15.70
CA LEU A 140 9.28 -6.96 -15.94
C LEU A 140 10.06 -6.69 -17.24
N PRO A 141 9.51 -5.93 -18.21
CA PRO A 141 10.21 -5.59 -19.46
C PRO A 141 11.60 -5.00 -19.20
N GLY A 142 12.62 -5.49 -19.90
CA GLY A 142 14.03 -5.14 -19.66
C GLY A 142 14.81 -6.17 -18.84
N LEU A 143 14.11 -7.12 -18.20
CA LEU A 143 14.71 -8.25 -17.49
C LEU A 143 14.23 -9.58 -18.11
N PRO A 144 15.05 -10.64 -18.06
CA PRO A 144 14.64 -11.96 -18.55
C PRO A 144 13.55 -12.56 -17.65
N SER A 145 12.68 -13.42 -18.20
CA SER A 145 11.70 -14.16 -17.39
C SER A 145 12.34 -15.11 -16.38
N THR A 146 13.60 -15.48 -16.58
CA THR A 146 14.40 -16.27 -15.63
C THR A 146 15.01 -15.44 -14.50
N HIS A 147 14.64 -14.16 -14.36
CA HIS A 147 15.14 -13.32 -13.27
C HIS A 147 14.72 -13.95 -11.91
N PRO A 148 15.67 -14.10 -10.96
CA PRO A 148 15.50 -15.00 -9.81
C PRO A 148 14.34 -14.64 -8.88
N HIS A 149 13.95 -13.37 -8.83
CA HIS A 149 12.93 -12.88 -7.91
C HIS A 149 11.51 -12.89 -8.49
N PHE A 150 11.28 -13.41 -9.71
CA PHE A 150 9.96 -13.41 -10.35
C PHE A 150 9.13 -14.66 -10.05
N SER A 151 9.66 -15.67 -9.35
CA SER A 151 8.95 -16.94 -9.13
C SER A 151 8.20 -17.04 -7.80
N TYR A 152 8.39 -16.09 -6.88
CA TYR A 152 7.88 -16.19 -5.50
C TYR A 152 7.48 -14.83 -4.93
N VAL A 153 6.71 -14.07 -5.70
CA VAL A 153 6.32 -12.67 -5.46
C VAL A 153 5.14 -12.57 -4.49
N THR A 154 5.16 -11.56 -3.63
CA THR A 154 4.03 -11.08 -2.82
C THR A 154 4.11 -9.55 -2.65
N TYR A 155 2.96 -8.88 -2.52
CA TYR A 155 2.85 -7.43 -2.28
C TYR A 155 3.66 -6.51 -3.23
N PRO A 156 3.50 -6.61 -4.55
CA PRO A 156 3.99 -5.57 -5.43
C PRO A 156 3.47 -4.19 -5.05
N ARG A 157 4.31 -3.19 -5.26
CA ARG A 157 4.00 -1.77 -5.09
C ARG A 157 4.70 -0.96 -6.16
N PHE A 158 4.09 0.16 -6.52
CA PHE A 158 4.64 1.10 -7.47
C PHE A 158 4.58 2.51 -6.89
N GLY A 159 5.50 3.37 -7.32
CA GLY A 159 5.44 4.78 -6.97
C GLY A 159 6.38 5.62 -7.81
N ALA A 160 6.10 6.92 -7.85
CA ALA A 160 6.93 7.86 -8.58
C ALA A 160 8.36 7.87 -8.01
N MET A 161 9.35 7.95 -8.90
CA MET A 161 10.75 8.17 -8.57
C MET A 161 11.15 9.52 -9.18
N GLY A 162 10.74 10.58 -8.49
CA GLY A 162 10.75 11.94 -9.00
C GLY A 162 9.68 12.18 -10.07
N ASN A 163 9.91 13.19 -10.92
CA ASN A 163 8.94 13.60 -11.95
C ASN A 163 9.08 12.85 -13.27
N ASN A 164 9.92 11.83 -13.34
CA ASN A 164 10.23 11.13 -14.59
C ASN A 164 10.02 9.64 -14.47
N ASP A 165 10.75 8.98 -13.58
CA ASP A 165 10.78 7.52 -13.50
C ASP A 165 9.80 7.00 -12.45
N MET A 166 9.67 5.69 -12.38
CA MET A 166 8.83 4.99 -11.41
C MET A 166 9.65 3.87 -10.78
N PHE A 167 9.45 3.60 -9.49
CA PHE A 167 9.94 2.37 -8.90
C PHE A 167 8.87 1.28 -8.90
N CYS A 168 9.32 0.04 -8.91
CA CYS A 168 8.54 -1.12 -8.50
C CYS A 168 9.28 -1.80 -7.36
N SER A 169 8.57 -2.18 -6.31
CA SER A 169 9.12 -3.08 -5.29
C SER A 169 8.16 -4.22 -5.04
N PHE A 170 8.68 -5.36 -4.65
CA PHE A 170 7.89 -6.47 -4.15
C PHE A 170 8.73 -7.34 -3.25
N ARG A 171 8.02 -8.10 -2.42
CA ARG A 171 8.63 -9.09 -1.55
C ARG A 171 8.78 -10.43 -2.27
N ASP A 172 9.94 -11.05 -2.11
CA ASP A 172 10.10 -12.49 -2.37
C ASP A 172 10.09 -13.31 -1.07
N GLY A 173 9.99 -14.62 -1.22
CA GLY A 173 9.97 -15.54 -0.08
C GLY A 173 8.67 -15.50 0.73
N LYS A 174 8.75 -16.02 1.96
CA LYS A 174 7.59 -16.33 2.81
C LYS A 174 7.69 -15.71 4.19
N ALA A 175 6.64 -15.83 5.01
CA ALA A 175 6.61 -15.22 6.35
C ALA A 175 7.80 -15.70 7.20
N GLY A 176 8.59 -14.74 7.69
CA GLY A 176 9.84 -14.92 8.44
C GLY A 176 11.09 -15.16 7.58
N LEU A 177 10.96 -15.35 6.26
CA LEU A 177 12.06 -15.61 5.31
C LEU A 177 11.75 -14.98 3.95
N GLY A 178 11.68 -13.66 3.88
CA GLY A 178 11.45 -12.93 2.63
C GLY A 178 12.19 -11.61 2.61
N ASN A 179 12.48 -11.10 1.42
CA ASN A 179 13.24 -9.86 1.22
C ASN A 179 12.43 -8.88 0.35
N ASP A 180 12.71 -7.58 0.45
CA ASP A 180 12.11 -6.58 -0.45
C ASP A 180 13.12 -6.24 -1.56
N HIS A 181 12.67 -6.33 -2.81
CA HIS A 181 13.46 -6.07 -4.01
C HIS A 181 13.01 -4.78 -4.67
N LEU A 182 13.97 -4.00 -5.17
CA LEU A 182 13.71 -2.72 -5.83
C LEU A 182 14.10 -2.76 -7.31
N TYR A 183 13.20 -2.25 -8.14
CA TYR A 183 13.35 -2.08 -9.57
C TYR A 183 13.04 -0.63 -9.93
N ARG A 184 13.70 -0.13 -10.98
CA ARG A 184 13.44 1.20 -11.55
C ARG A 184 12.96 1.05 -12.98
N TYR A 185 11.80 1.61 -13.27
CA TYR A 185 11.30 1.82 -14.63
C TYR A 185 11.80 3.15 -15.16
N SER A 186 12.52 3.14 -16.27
CA SER A 186 12.91 4.38 -16.95
C SER A 186 11.85 4.79 -17.96
N ALA A 187 11.26 5.98 -17.77
CA ALA A 187 10.31 6.54 -18.72
C ALA A 187 10.93 6.79 -20.09
N SER A 188 12.25 6.95 -20.18
CA SER A 188 12.93 7.24 -21.46
C SER A 188 12.95 6.03 -22.39
N THR A 189 13.21 4.84 -21.83
CA THR A 189 13.37 3.58 -22.57
C THR A 189 12.12 2.71 -22.52
N GLY A 190 11.28 2.88 -21.50
CA GLY A 190 10.14 2.01 -21.23
C GLY A 190 10.54 0.65 -20.65
N LEU A 191 11.70 0.56 -19.99
CA LEU A 191 12.27 -0.68 -19.46
C LEU A 191 12.59 -0.57 -17.97
N PHE A 192 12.49 -1.70 -17.28
CA PHE A 192 12.95 -1.88 -15.90
C PHE A 192 14.43 -2.27 -15.85
N THR A 193 15.07 -1.82 -14.78
CA THR A 193 16.37 -2.33 -14.30
C THR A 193 16.23 -2.77 -12.85
N PHE A 194 16.86 -3.88 -12.50
CA PHE A 194 16.99 -4.28 -11.10
C PHE A 194 17.97 -3.34 -10.38
N VAL A 195 17.53 -2.72 -9.28
CA VAL A 195 18.35 -1.81 -8.47
C VAL A 195 19.08 -2.60 -7.39
N GLY A 196 18.40 -3.56 -6.76
CA GLY A 196 18.96 -4.42 -5.73
C GLY A 196 17.92 -4.89 -4.73
N THR A 197 18.39 -5.47 -3.63
CA THR A 197 17.55 -5.95 -2.52
C THR A 197 17.76 -5.04 -1.31
N PRO A 198 17.06 -3.90 -1.21
CA PRO A 198 17.33 -2.90 -0.18
C PRO A 198 17.12 -3.42 1.25
N LEU A 199 16.14 -4.30 1.47
CA LEU A 199 15.78 -4.77 2.79
C LEU A 199 15.80 -6.29 2.83
N THR A 200 16.61 -6.84 3.74
CA THR A 200 16.67 -8.28 4.04
C THR A 200 16.48 -8.52 5.53
N GLY A 201 16.29 -9.78 5.92
CA GLY A 201 16.26 -10.17 7.33
C GLY A 201 17.17 -11.35 7.65
N ILE A 202 17.77 -11.34 8.84
CA ILE A 202 18.46 -12.49 9.43
C ILE A 202 17.49 -13.15 10.39
N GLN A 203 17.10 -14.41 10.12
CA GLN A 203 16.06 -15.14 10.87
C GLN A 203 14.79 -14.29 11.09
N SER A 204 14.45 -13.48 10.10
CA SER A 204 13.32 -12.57 10.13
C SER A 204 13.04 -12.09 8.72
N ASN A 205 11.95 -11.34 8.53
CA ASN A 205 11.70 -10.62 7.30
C ASN A 205 11.26 -9.17 7.58
N PRO A 206 11.64 -8.21 6.74
CA PRO A 206 11.09 -6.87 6.78
C PRO A 206 9.65 -6.87 6.23
N TYR A 207 8.77 -6.09 6.84
CA TYR A 207 7.45 -5.75 6.31
C TYR A 207 7.30 -4.23 6.22
N VAL A 208 7.36 -3.73 4.99
CA VAL A 208 7.34 -2.29 4.68
C VAL A 208 5.94 -1.70 4.91
N HIS A 209 5.87 -0.60 5.65
CA HIS A 209 4.67 0.23 5.80
C HIS A 209 4.38 1.07 4.55
N GLY A 210 5.42 1.70 4.02
CA GLY A 210 5.39 2.40 2.74
C GLY A 210 6.79 2.75 2.26
N LEU A 211 6.86 3.14 0.99
CA LEU A 211 8.07 3.52 0.27
C LEU A 211 7.73 4.78 -0.53
N ASP A 212 8.15 5.95 -0.06
CA ASP A 212 7.71 7.24 -0.61
C ASP A 212 8.90 8.04 -1.14
N PHE A 213 8.79 8.60 -2.34
CA PHE A 213 9.80 9.50 -2.89
C PHE A 213 9.38 10.96 -2.69
N ARG A 214 10.18 11.73 -1.94
CA ARG A 214 9.93 13.15 -1.68
C ARG A 214 11.22 13.94 -1.72
N GLY A 215 11.22 15.08 -2.40
CA GLY A 215 12.35 16.02 -2.37
C GLY A 215 13.68 15.42 -2.85
N GLY A 216 13.65 14.42 -3.74
CA GLY A 216 14.86 13.72 -4.19
C GLY A 216 15.25 12.51 -3.35
N ARG A 217 14.49 12.19 -2.30
CA ARG A 217 14.79 11.13 -1.34
C ARG A 217 13.70 10.06 -1.33
N LEU A 218 14.13 8.80 -1.37
CA LEU A 218 13.26 7.64 -1.16
C LEU A 218 13.28 7.27 0.33
N HIS A 219 12.13 7.29 0.99
CA HIS A 219 11.97 6.98 2.41
C HIS A 219 11.27 5.64 2.59
N VAL A 220 11.77 4.81 3.51
CA VAL A 220 11.15 3.53 3.85
C VAL A 220 11.07 3.33 5.36
N THR A 221 9.93 2.83 5.80
CA THR A 221 9.72 2.36 7.18
C THR A 221 9.16 0.95 7.16
N TRP A 222 9.55 0.15 8.14
CA TRP A 222 9.15 -1.25 8.24
C TRP A 222 9.20 -1.75 9.68
N VAL A 223 8.58 -2.91 9.91
CA VAL A 223 8.82 -3.74 11.08
C VAL A 223 9.56 -5.00 10.65
N TYR A 224 10.32 -5.61 11.55
CA TYR A 224 10.79 -6.98 11.34
C TYR A 224 9.80 -7.97 11.93
N ARG A 225 9.56 -9.09 11.24
CA ARG A 225 8.90 -10.25 11.83
C ARG A 225 9.92 -11.36 12.01
N GLY A 226 10.21 -11.71 13.26
CA GLY A 226 11.15 -12.78 13.56
C GLY A 226 10.61 -14.14 13.13
N PHE A 227 11.49 -14.98 12.57
CA PHE A 227 11.17 -16.34 12.16
C PHE A 227 10.93 -17.23 13.38
N VAL A 228 9.93 -18.09 13.27
CA VAL A 228 9.62 -19.20 14.16
C VAL A 228 9.63 -20.47 13.31
N HIS A 229 10.48 -21.42 13.71
CA HIS A 229 10.62 -22.71 13.04
C HIS A 229 9.29 -23.49 13.07
N TYR A 230 9.01 -24.19 11.98
CA TYR A 230 7.91 -25.13 11.88
C TYR A 230 8.26 -26.25 10.89
N ASP A 231 7.68 -27.43 11.05
CA ASP A 231 7.98 -28.57 10.16
C ASP A 231 7.44 -28.30 8.74
N GLY A 232 8.30 -28.49 7.74
CA GLY A 232 8.02 -28.14 6.33
C GLY A 232 8.43 -26.72 5.95
N TRP A 233 9.17 -26.00 6.81
CA TRP A 233 9.61 -24.64 6.46
C TRP A 233 10.60 -24.59 5.28
N ASP A 234 11.30 -25.64 4.94
CA ASP A 234 12.20 -25.66 3.78
C ASP A 234 11.56 -26.25 2.52
N ASP A 235 10.30 -26.71 2.62
CA ASP A 235 9.53 -27.22 1.50
C ASP A 235 8.82 -26.07 0.76
N LEU A 236 9.16 -25.90 -0.53
CA LEU A 236 8.56 -24.90 -1.40
C LEU A 236 7.07 -25.13 -1.66
N LEU A 237 6.58 -26.37 -1.46
CA LEU A 237 5.18 -26.75 -1.64
C LEU A 237 4.37 -26.62 -0.34
N ASP A 238 5.00 -26.37 0.81
CA ASP A 238 4.29 -26.19 2.07
C ASP A 238 3.55 -24.85 2.09
N GLU A 239 2.24 -24.87 2.32
CA GLU A 239 1.39 -23.67 2.35
C GLU A 239 1.06 -23.18 3.76
N LYS A 240 1.64 -23.75 4.83
CA LYS A 240 1.31 -23.35 6.22
C LYS A 240 1.70 -21.89 6.49
N HIS A 241 2.75 -21.42 5.82
CA HIS A 241 3.17 -20.02 5.88
C HIS A 241 2.17 -19.06 5.21
N LYS A 242 1.30 -19.56 4.32
CA LYS A 242 0.25 -18.76 3.67
C LYS A 242 -0.97 -18.55 4.56
N GLN A 243 -1.09 -19.27 5.67
CA GLN A 243 -2.19 -19.09 6.61
C GLN A 243 -2.01 -17.80 7.41
N GLN A 244 -3.10 -17.04 7.59
CA GLN A 244 -3.11 -15.79 8.38
C GLN A 244 -2.62 -15.98 9.83
N ALA A 245 -2.91 -17.13 10.42
CA ALA A 245 -2.45 -17.53 11.76
C ALA A 245 -1.31 -18.58 11.72
N GLY A 246 -0.57 -18.63 10.60
CA GLY A 246 0.59 -19.51 10.47
C GLY A 246 1.64 -19.26 11.57
N PRO A 247 2.66 -20.12 11.68
CA PRO A 247 3.64 -20.12 12.78
C PRO A 247 4.42 -18.80 12.93
N ASN A 248 4.39 -17.96 11.89
CA ASN A 248 5.02 -16.66 11.83
C ASN A 248 3.95 -15.56 11.81
N GLY A 249 3.13 -15.47 12.86
CA GLY A 249 2.07 -14.47 13.01
C GLY A 249 2.58 -13.08 13.41
N ALA A 250 1.66 -12.11 13.48
CA ALA A 250 1.96 -10.71 13.79
C ALA A 250 2.55 -10.51 15.20
N GLU A 251 2.32 -11.44 16.13
CA GLU A 251 2.94 -11.43 17.46
C GLU A 251 4.47 -11.49 17.42
N ASN A 252 5.05 -11.93 16.30
CA ASN A 252 6.49 -11.95 16.08
C ASN A 252 7.05 -10.65 15.46
N ASN A 253 6.19 -9.67 15.17
CA ASN A 253 6.63 -8.35 14.74
C ASN A 253 7.38 -7.64 15.89
N HIS A 254 8.46 -6.95 15.56
CA HIS A 254 9.23 -6.14 16.49
C HIS A 254 9.89 -4.97 15.77
N ASP A 255 10.13 -3.93 16.57
CA ASP A 255 10.78 -2.67 16.21
C ASP A 255 10.11 -1.90 15.05
N ILE A 256 10.12 -0.57 15.13
CA ILE A 256 9.82 0.28 13.97
C ILE A 256 11.15 0.80 13.45
N CYS A 257 11.42 0.52 12.18
CA CYS A 257 12.68 0.83 11.52
C CYS A 257 12.51 1.89 10.43
N TYR A 258 13.60 2.60 10.12
CA TYR A 258 13.64 3.64 9.11
C TYR A 258 14.99 3.70 8.38
N ALA A 259 14.94 3.93 7.08
CA ALA A 259 16.08 4.23 6.24
C ALA A 259 15.65 5.12 5.07
N TYR A 260 16.61 5.73 4.40
CA TYR A 260 16.35 6.50 3.19
C TYR A 260 17.47 6.38 2.16
N SER A 261 17.18 6.75 0.91
CA SER A 261 18.15 6.82 -0.17
C SER A 261 18.03 8.16 -0.91
N ASP A 262 19.17 8.82 -1.17
CA ASP A 262 19.25 10.09 -1.92
C ASP A 262 19.59 9.87 -3.40
N ASP A 263 19.81 8.63 -3.84
CA ASP A 263 20.30 8.27 -5.18
C ASP A 263 19.43 7.20 -5.84
N THR A 264 18.11 7.34 -5.67
CA THR A 264 17.10 6.47 -6.29
C THR A 264 17.20 5.00 -5.89
N GLY A 265 17.66 4.72 -4.66
CA GLY A 265 17.68 3.40 -4.05
C GLY A 265 19.01 2.66 -4.14
N SER A 266 20.07 3.28 -4.67
CA SER A 266 21.38 2.60 -4.84
C SER A 266 22.17 2.53 -3.53
N THR A 267 22.19 3.62 -2.77
CA THR A 267 22.79 3.68 -1.43
C THR A 267 21.73 4.04 -0.40
N TRP A 268 21.80 3.40 0.76
CA TRP A 268 20.86 3.59 1.87
C TRP A 268 21.57 4.14 3.09
N LYS A 269 20.89 5.07 3.76
CA LYS A 269 21.32 5.74 4.98
C LYS A 269 20.31 5.52 6.10
N ASN A 270 20.81 5.45 7.32
CA ASN A 270 19.97 5.41 8.52
C ASN A 270 19.39 6.80 8.86
N GLY A 271 18.63 6.88 9.96
CA GLY A 271 18.01 8.14 10.42
C GLY A 271 18.98 9.27 10.75
N GLU A 272 20.25 8.98 10.99
CA GLU A 272 21.33 9.91 11.33
C GLU A 272 22.17 10.32 10.10
N GLY A 273 21.87 9.74 8.93
CA GLY A 273 22.56 10.02 7.67
C GLY A 273 23.84 9.21 7.43
N LYS A 274 24.11 8.21 8.27
CA LYS A 274 25.20 7.25 8.03
C LYS A 274 24.81 6.28 6.92
N VAL A 275 25.69 6.06 5.95
CA VAL A 275 25.51 5.02 4.92
C VAL A 275 25.57 3.65 5.59
N ILE A 276 24.52 2.86 5.37
CA ILE A 276 24.33 1.51 5.94
C ILE A 276 24.27 0.41 4.88
N ALA A 277 24.06 0.76 3.60
CA ALA A 277 24.15 -0.20 2.49
C ALA A 277 24.49 0.50 1.17
N ASP A 278 25.21 -0.21 0.29
CA ASP A 278 25.37 0.11 -1.14
C ASP A 278 24.99 -1.12 -1.96
N LEU A 279 23.84 -1.06 -2.64
CA LEU A 279 23.26 -2.20 -3.36
C LEU A 279 24.08 -2.61 -4.60
N ARG A 280 25.07 -1.79 -5.00
CA ARG A 280 26.01 -2.11 -6.07
C ARG A 280 27.17 -2.97 -5.58
N SER A 281 27.38 -3.04 -4.27
CA SER A 281 28.38 -3.90 -3.66
C SER A 281 27.83 -5.32 -3.44
N VAL A 282 28.72 -6.32 -3.49
CA VAL A 282 28.36 -7.71 -3.17
C VAL A 282 27.86 -7.79 -1.73
N GLY A 283 26.63 -8.28 -1.55
CA GLY A 283 25.99 -8.41 -0.24
C GLY A 283 25.49 -7.10 0.36
N GLY A 284 25.48 -5.99 -0.39
CA GLY A 284 24.93 -4.73 0.08
C GLY A 284 23.42 -4.80 0.30
N THR A 285 22.99 -4.63 1.55
CA THR A 285 21.58 -4.65 1.97
C THR A 285 21.45 -4.01 3.36
N VAL A 286 20.24 -3.60 3.72
CA VAL A 286 19.88 -3.28 5.11
C VAL A 286 19.28 -4.53 5.76
N ASP A 287 20.04 -5.15 6.67
CA ASP A 287 19.56 -6.25 7.53
C ASP A 287 19.34 -5.79 8.97
N ASN A 288 18.91 -6.72 9.84
CA ASN A 288 18.60 -6.44 11.25
C ASN A 288 19.77 -5.90 12.07
N THR A 289 21.01 -6.05 11.59
CA THR A 289 22.23 -5.61 12.28
C THR A 289 22.70 -4.23 11.83
N ALA A 290 22.08 -3.67 10.79
CA ALA A 290 22.43 -2.34 10.29
C ALA A 290 22.26 -1.27 11.39
N GLU A 291 23.29 -0.44 11.55
CA GLU A 291 23.37 0.52 12.65
C GLU A 291 22.35 1.66 12.50
N GLY A 292 21.64 1.98 13.59
CA GLY A 292 20.76 3.16 13.66
C GLY A 292 19.47 3.06 12.84
N ILE A 293 19.08 1.86 12.38
CA ILE A 293 17.80 1.67 11.67
C ILE A 293 16.58 1.70 12.58
N VAL A 294 16.73 1.34 13.86
CA VAL A 294 15.61 1.23 14.81
C VAL A 294 15.21 2.62 15.30
N ALA A 295 14.07 3.12 14.84
CA ALA A 295 13.48 4.38 15.30
C ALA A 295 12.79 4.20 16.67
N PHE A 296 12.06 3.09 16.84
CA PHE A 296 11.44 2.72 18.11
C PHE A 296 11.65 1.25 18.42
N LYS A 297 12.25 0.97 19.58
CA LYS A 297 12.43 -0.40 20.07
C LYS A 297 11.14 -0.92 20.67
N ILE A 298 10.52 -1.90 20.01
CA ILE A 298 9.23 -2.47 20.43
C ILE A 298 9.35 -3.99 20.38
N PRO A 299 9.34 -4.68 21.54
CA PRO A 299 9.50 -6.13 21.58
C PRO A 299 8.37 -6.89 20.87
N LYS A 300 8.64 -8.16 20.52
CA LYS A 300 7.63 -9.14 20.14
C LYS A 300 6.51 -9.23 21.20
N GLY A 301 5.30 -9.57 20.76
CA GLY A 301 4.12 -9.67 21.61
C GLY A 301 3.58 -8.33 22.12
N LYS A 302 4.09 -7.20 21.62
CA LYS A 302 3.61 -5.85 21.97
C LYS A 302 2.59 -5.27 21.01
N GLY A 303 1.95 -6.12 20.21
CA GLY A 303 0.78 -5.74 19.41
C GLY A 303 1.07 -5.00 18.10
N LEU A 304 2.36 -4.88 17.70
CA LEU A 304 2.78 -4.32 16.42
C LEU A 304 2.14 -5.04 15.24
N MET A 305 1.72 -4.26 14.25
CA MET A 305 1.22 -4.77 12.98
C MET A 305 2.20 -4.47 11.84
N ASN A 306 2.24 -5.34 10.85
CA ASN A 306 2.99 -5.17 9.62
C ASN A 306 2.13 -4.50 8.54
N GLN A 307 2.77 -3.78 7.61
CA GLN A 307 2.12 -3.15 6.46
C GLN A 307 0.92 -2.25 6.84
N GLU A 308 1.04 -1.53 7.94
CA GLU A 308 0.06 -0.52 8.38
C GLU A 308 0.06 0.72 7.44
N ALA A 309 0.74 1.82 7.77
CA ALA A 309 0.85 2.95 6.84
C ALA A 309 2.07 3.84 7.09
N GLN A 310 2.57 4.44 6.01
CA GLN A 310 3.53 5.54 5.98
C GLN A 310 2.93 6.69 5.16
N ALA A 311 3.31 7.92 5.48
CA ALA A 311 3.24 9.05 4.57
C ALA A 311 4.45 9.97 4.77
N VAL A 312 4.92 10.63 3.72
CA VAL A 312 5.96 11.66 3.81
C VAL A 312 5.40 13.01 3.39
N ASP A 313 5.43 13.97 4.32
CA ASP A 313 4.92 15.32 4.10
C ASP A 313 5.78 16.12 3.11
N GLN A 314 5.30 17.30 2.73
CA GLN A 314 5.95 18.15 1.73
C GLN A 314 7.32 18.70 2.18
N ASP A 315 7.60 18.72 3.48
CA ASP A 315 8.87 19.16 4.06
C ASP A 315 9.86 17.98 4.24
N GLY A 316 9.42 16.74 3.99
CA GLY A 316 10.19 15.51 4.19
C GLY A 316 10.05 14.90 5.58
N GLY A 317 9.06 15.31 6.36
CA GLY A 317 8.68 14.69 7.61
C GLY A 317 8.04 13.32 7.37
N VAL A 318 8.42 12.33 8.17
CA VAL A 318 8.00 10.93 7.98
C VAL A 318 6.96 10.57 9.03
N HIS A 319 5.77 10.21 8.58
CA HIS A 319 4.67 9.78 9.42
C HIS A 319 4.47 8.27 9.31
N VAL A 320 4.33 7.59 10.45
CA VAL A 320 4.03 6.16 10.53
C VAL A 320 2.82 5.97 11.43
N LEU A 321 1.83 5.24 10.94
CA LEU A 321 0.74 4.72 11.76
C LEU A 321 1.12 3.29 12.12
N ASN A 322 1.04 2.95 13.40
CA ASN A 322 1.07 1.57 13.86
C ASN A 322 0.25 1.45 15.14
N ARG A 323 0.46 0.36 15.87
CA ARG A 323 -0.25 -0.02 17.07
C ARG A 323 0.68 -0.73 18.03
N ASP A 324 0.54 -0.47 19.32
CA ASP A 324 1.30 -1.23 20.32
C ASP A 324 0.60 -1.27 21.68
N THR A 325 1.20 -2.00 22.63
CA THR A 325 0.78 -2.09 24.03
C THR A 325 1.76 -1.45 25.00
N MET A 326 2.60 -0.52 24.53
CA MET A 326 3.68 0.07 25.31
C MET A 326 3.17 1.06 26.38
N ASP A 327 1.95 1.58 26.21
CA ASP A 327 1.35 2.58 27.11
C ASP A 327 0.46 1.92 28.15
N GLY A 328 1.09 1.48 29.25
CA GLY A 328 0.38 0.86 30.37
C GLY A 328 -0.32 -0.45 30.00
N GLY A 329 0.16 -1.16 28.97
CA GLY A 329 -0.40 -2.42 28.49
C GLY A 329 -1.67 -2.28 27.65
N LYS A 330 -2.14 -1.06 27.37
CA LYS A 330 -3.33 -0.82 26.55
C LYS A 330 -2.97 -0.93 25.07
N HIS A 331 -3.76 -1.66 24.29
CA HIS A 331 -3.57 -1.73 22.83
C HIS A 331 -4.11 -0.47 22.18
N LEU A 332 -3.21 0.41 21.73
CA LEU A 332 -3.54 1.74 21.22
C LEU A 332 -3.02 1.91 19.80
N TRP A 333 -3.77 2.67 18.99
CA TRP A 333 -3.26 3.27 17.77
C TRP A 333 -2.15 4.27 18.13
N LYS A 334 -1.10 4.32 17.30
CA LYS A 334 0.10 5.11 17.52
C LYS A 334 0.48 5.86 16.25
N HIS A 335 0.70 7.16 16.40
CA HIS A 335 1.36 7.97 15.37
C HIS A 335 2.82 8.19 15.78
N TYR A 336 3.75 7.76 14.94
CA TYR A 336 5.17 8.04 15.06
C TYR A 336 5.55 9.05 13.97
N TYR A 337 6.27 10.09 14.35
CA TYR A 337 6.62 11.19 13.47
C TYR A 337 8.10 11.51 13.56
N ARG A 338 8.79 11.54 12.42
CA ARG A 338 10.16 12.05 12.28
C ARG A 338 10.12 13.45 11.71
N SER A 339 10.63 14.42 12.46
CA SER A 339 10.79 15.78 12.00
C SER A 339 11.77 15.85 10.81
N PRO A 340 11.46 16.60 9.75
CA PRO A 340 12.43 16.87 8.69
C PRO A 340 13.58 17.77 9.21
N ALA A 341 13.28 18.62 10.19
CA ALA A 341 14.27 19.43 10.90
C ALA A 341 14.94 18.58 11.98
N GLY A 342 16.23 18.27 11.79
CA GLY A 342 17.06 17.56 12.77
C GLY A 342 16.88 16.04 12.80
N GLY A 343 15.76 15.50 12.30
CA GLY A 343 15.54 14.06 12.23
C GLY A 343 15.03 13.40 13.51
N GLU A 344 14.58 14.21 14.47
CA GLU A 344 14.06 13.75 15.76
C GLU A 344 12.75 12.99 15.60
N TRP A 345 12.63 11.89 16.35
CA TRP A 345 11.42 11.07 16.40
C TRP A 345 10.56 11.41 17.60
N THR A 346 9.24 11.49 17.37
CA THR A 346 8.22 11.58 18.41
C THR A 346 7.18 10.49 18.21
N GLN A 347 6.49 10.13 19.29
CA GLN A 347 5.35 9.21 19.21
C GLN A 347 4.20 9.69 20.08
N ARG A 348 2.97 9.42 19.65
CA ARG A 348 1.75 9.74 20.38
C ARG A 348 0.75 8.61 20.29
N ALA A 349 0.17 8.27 21.44
CA ALA A 349 -0.99 7.39 21.48
C ALA A 349 -2.23 8.15 21.01
N LEU A 350 -3.08 7.46 20.25
CA LEU A 350 -4.29 8.00 19.65
C LEU A 350 -5.52 7.44 20.39
N ALA A 351 -6.19 6.45 19.80
CA ALA A 351 -7.37 5.81 20.35
C ALA A 351 -7.10 4.34 20.67
N PRO A 352 -7.85 3.73 21.61
CA PRO A 352 -7.85 2.29 21.81
C PRO A 352 -8.19 1.53 20.54
N ILE A 353 -7.54 0.38 20.38
CA ILE A 353 -7.81 -0.56 19.30
C ILE A 353 -8.84 -1.55 19.76
N GLN A 354 -9.90 -1.68 18.97
CA GLN A 354 -10.92 -2.68 19.22
C GLN A 354 -10.45 -4.04 18.68
N PRO A 355 -10.74 -5.16 19.35
CA PRO A 355 -10.42 -6.50 18.85
C PRO A 355 -10.90 -6.67 17.39
N GLY A 356 -10.02 -7.15 16.53
CA GLY A 356 -10.30 -7.33 15.10
C GLY A 356 -10.10 -6.08 14.23
N SER A 357 -9.83 -4.89 14.79
CA SER A 357 -9.58 -3.66 14.01
C SER A 357 -8.59 -3.92 12.87
N ARG A 358 -9.02 -3.57 11.66
CA ARG A 358 -8.24 -3.70 10.44
C ARG A 358 -7.14 -2.63 10.36
N ARG A 359 -6.34 -2.64 9.30
CA ARG A 359 -5.27 -1.64 9.13
C ARG A 359 -5.76 -0.27 8.73
N GLY A 360 -5.14 0.78 9.27
CA GLY A 360 -5.46 2.18 8.99
C GLY A 360 -4.59 2.78 7.89
N ARG A 361 -4.84 4.05 7.55
CA ARG A 361 -4.10 4.79 6.51
C ARG A 361 -3.78 6.21 6.96
N LEU A 362 -2.69 6.75 6.41
CA LEU A 362 -2.26 8.14 6.57
C LEU A 362 -2.36 8.87 5.24
N ALA A 363 -2.65 10.17 5.31
CA ALA A 363 -2.65 11.07 4.16
C ALA A 363 -2.27 12.48 4.62
N VAL A 364 -1.51 13.23 3.81
CA VAL A 364 -1.09 14.59 4.14
C VAL A 364 -1.72 15.56 3.15
N SER A 365 -2.45 16.57 3.64
CA SER A 365 -3.08 17.58 2.78
C SER A 365 -2.09 18.56 2.17
N LYS A 366 -2.57 19.34 1.19
CA LYS A 366 -1.83 20.46 0.58
C LYS A 366 -1.18 21.40 1.59
N ASP A 367 -1.88 21.69 2.69
CA ASP A 367 -1.40 22.56 3.77
C ASP A 367 -0.51 21.84 4.80
N GLY A 368 -0.16 20.57 4.55
CA GLY A 368 0.69 19.75 5.42
C GLY A 368 -0.03 19.13 6.62
N ASN A 369 -1.36 19.26 6.74
CA ASN A 369 -2.10 18.63 7.84
C ASN A 369 -2.20 17.12 7.62
N LEU A 370 -2.03 16.36 8.70
CA LEU A 370 -2.12 14.91 8.67
C LEU A 370 -3.58 14.46 8.88
N TYR A 371 -4.02 13.53 8.04
CA TYR A 371 -5.29 12.82 8.18
C TYR A 371 -4.99 11.34 8.45
N ILE A 372 -5.67 10.80 9.48
CA ILE A 372 -5.53 9.41 9.91
C ILE A 372 -6.89 8.73 9.76
N ILE A 373 -6.98 7.76 8.84
CA ILE A 373 -8.21 7.05 8.53
C ILE A 373 -8.16 5.70 9.24
N LEU A 374 -9.03 5.52 10.23
CA LEU A 374 -9.02 4.37 11.14
C LEU A 374 -10.31 3.54 10.94
N PRO A 375 -10.19 2.26 10.53
CA PRO A 375 -11.32 1.35 10.58
C PRO A 375 -11.60 0.87 12.00
N ASP A 376 -12.88 0.77 12.33
CA ASP A 376 -13.41 0.16 13.53
C ASP A 376 -14.47 -0.87 13.14
N ILE A 377 -14.15 -2.15 13.33
CA ILE A 377 -14.99 -3.26 12.85
C ILE A 377 -15.84 -3.91 13.94
N THR A 378 -15.77 -3.44 15.20
CA THR A 378 -16.61 -4.01 16.27
C THR A 378 -18.01 -3.42 16.33
N THR A 379 -18.24 -2.31 15.62
CA THR A 379 -19.59 -1.85 15.32
C THR A 379 -20.09 -2.59 14.09
N LEU A 380 -21.25 -3.24 14.20
CA LEU A 380 -22.04 -3.63 13.04
C LEU A 380 -23.22 -2.64 12.96
N PRO A 381 -23.36 -1.86 11.87
CA PRO A 381 -22.51 -1.84 10.67
C PRO A 381 -21.10 -1.26 10.90
N GLY A 382 -20.13 -1.65 10.06
CA GLY A 382 -18.72 -1.25 10.17
C GLY A 382 -18.52 0.27 10.17
N ARG A 383 -17.51 0.78 10.88
CA ARG A 383 -17.27 2.23 11.06
C ARG A 383 -15.91 2.64 10.55
N ILE A 384 -15.84 3.81 9.93
CA ILE A 384 -14.58 4.52 9.61
C ILE A 384 -14.56 5.82 10.41
N ARG A 385 -13.40 6.15 10.98
CA ARG A 385 -13.13 7.45 11.63
C ARG A 385 -11.99 8.15 10.92
N ILE A 386 -12.08 9.47 10.78
CA ILE A 386 -11.01 10.30 10.25
C ILE A 386 -10.58 11.26 11.37
N LEU A 387 -9.30 11.15 11.77
CA LEU A 387 -8.67 12.10 12.66
C LEU A 387 -7.84 13.10 11.85
N LYS A 388 -7.76 14.34 12.31
CA LYS A 388 -6.88 15.39 11.77
C LYS A 388 -5.87 15.81 12.84
N ALA A 389 -4.61 15.96 12.43
CA ALA A 389 -3.57 16.62 13.23
C ALA A 389 -2.94 17.75 12.42
N ALA A 390 -2.80 18.92 13.03
CA ALA A 390 -2.37 20.11 12.31
C ALA A 390 -0.84 20.21 12.23
N LYS A 391 -0.31 20.64 11.08
CA LYS A 391 1.13 20.93 10.98
C LYS A 391 1.54 22.08 11.91
N ALA A 392 0.67 23.08 12.06
CA ALA A 392 0.91 24.27 12.85
C ALA A 392 1.13 24.00 14.35
N ASP A 393 0.64 22.88 14.88
CA ASP A 393 0.87 22.46 16.27
C ASP A 393 1.96 21.37 16.40
N GLY A 394 2.63 21.02 15.30
CA GLY A 394 3.62 19.95 15.26
C GLY A 394 3.00 18.55 15.39
N TYR A 395 1.77 18.36 14.89
CA TYR A 395 1.01 17.11 14.97
C TYR A 395 0.78 16.64 16.41
N ALA A 396 0.55 17.60 17.31
CA ALA A 396 0.46 17.36 18.74
C ALA A 396 -0.95 16.99 19.21
N VAL A 397 -1.98 17.45 18.48
CA VAL A 397 -3.40 17.26 18.81
C VAL A 397 -4.11 16.51 17.68
N TYR A 398 -5.02 15.60 18.04
CA TYR A 398 -5.80 14.79 17.10
C TYR A 398 -7.28 15.05 17.33
N GLU A 399 -7.94 15.61 16.32
CA GLU A 399 -9.38 15.86 16.33
C GLU A 399 -10.09 14.83 15.46
N GLU A 400 -11.12 14.14 15.97
CA GLU A 400 -12.04 13.40 15.12
C GLU A 400 -12.85 14.39 14.28
N VAL A 401 -12.59 14.41 12.97
CA VAL A 401 -13.22 15.35 12.04
C VAL A 401 -14.36 14.72 11.25
N TRP A 402 -14.45 13.39 11.23
CA TRP A 402 -15.57 12.66 10.63
C TRP A 402 -15.64 11.23 11.14
N ALA A 403 -16.85 10.67 11.18
CA ALA A 403 -17.08 9.24 11.34
C ALA A 403 -18.33 8.81 10.55
N GLY A 404 -18.24 7.66 9.89
CA GLY A 404 -19.35 7.10 9.12
C GLY A 404 -19.52 5.61 9.35
N LEU A 405 -20.76 5.14 9.24
CA LEU A 405 -21.18 3.75 9.38
C LEU A 405 -21.46 3.11 8.02
N GLY A 406 -21.46 1.78 7.96
CA GLY A 406 -21.70 1.01 6.73
C GLY A 406 -20.47 0.83 5.86
N PHE A 407 -19.27 0.99 6.44
CA PHE A 407 -18.01 0.93 5.72
C PHE A 407 -17.07 -0.12 6.31
N THR A 408 -16.42 -0.90 5.45
CA THR A 408 -15.53 -2.01 5.86
C THR A 408 -14.25 -2.05 5.03
N GLY A 409 -13.32 -2.91 5.44
CA GLY A 409 -12.00 -3.05 4.82
C GLY A 409 -10.92 -2.19 5.49
N GLU A 410 -9.83 -2.00 4.77
CA GLU A 410 -8.68 -1.17 5.13
C GLU A 410 -8.64 0.01 4.15
N PRO A 411 -8.81 1.25 4.63
CA PRO A 411 -8.95 2.41 3.76
C PRO A 411 -7.67 2.66 2.95
N LEU A 412 -7.85 3.07 1.70
CA LEU A 412 -6.77 3.50 0.81
C LEU A 412 -7.05 4.93 0.36
N VAL A 413 -6.02 5.70 0.03
CA VAL A 413 -6.16 7.13 -0.23
C VAL A 413 -5.43 7.54 -1.49
N ASP A 414 -6.02 8.48 -2.23
CA ASP A 414 -5.35 9.17 -3.32
C ASP A 414 -4.52 10.33 -2.75
N ALA A 415 -3.28 10.03 -2.37
CA ALA A 415 -2.38 11.02 -1.79
C ALA A 415 -2.10 12.19 -2.75
N THR A 416 -1.99 11.90 -4.06
CA THR A 416 -1.73 12.91 -5.09
C THR A 416 -2.87 13.92 -5.18
N ARG A 417 -4.13 13.45 -5.20
CA ARG A 417 -5.30 14.35 -5.25
C ARG A 417 -5.44 15.18 -3.99
N LEU A 418 -5.18 14.59 -2.83
CA LEU A 418 -5.20 15.29 -1.56
C LEU A 418 -4.17 16.44 -1.54
N GLU A 419 -2.97 16.19 -2.06
CA GLU A 419 -1.91 17.20 -2.10
C GLU A 419 -2.18 18.33 -3.11
N HIS A 420 -2.75 18.03 -4.28
CA HIS A 420 -2.95 19.04 -5.33
C HIS A 420 -4.30 19.76 -5.25
N ASP A 421 -5.38 19.00 -5.06
CA ASP A 421 -6.75 19.49 -5.18
C ASP A 421 -7.38 19.77 -3.80
N ASN A 422 -6.69 19.42 -2.71
CA ASN A 422 -7.23 19.49 -1.34
C ASN A 422 -8.55 18.69 -1.19
N VAL A 423 -8.61 17.52 -1.84
CA VAL A 423 -9.72 16.56 -1.75
C VAL A 423 -9.18 15.24 -1.22
N LEU A 424 -9.67 14.79 -0.07
CA LEU A 424 -9.36 13.47 0.46
C LEU A 424 -10.28 12.45 -0.22
N SER A 425 -9.76 11.70 -1.20
CA SER A 425 -10.44 10.53 -1.75
C SER A 425 -10.07 9.27 -0.96
N VAL A 426 -11.05 8.56 -0.41
CA VAL A 426 -10.86 7.30 0.32
C VAL A 426 -11.52 6.16 -0.46
N PHE A 427 -10.72 5.17 -0.86
CA PHE A 427 -11.18 3.93 -1.49
C PHE A 427 -11.38 2.86 -0.41
N LEU A 428 -12.56 2.22 -0.40
CA LEU A 428 -12.94 1.19 0.57
C LEU A 428 -14.20 0.43 0.13
N ARG A 429 -14.72 -0.45 1.00
CA ARG A 429 -15.95 -1.21 0.79
C ARG A 429 -17.12 -0.59 1.55
N ARG A 430 -18.32 -0.66 0.99
CA ARG A 430 -19.57 -0.19 1.62
C ARG A 430 -20.58 -1.32 1.67
N ASP A 431 -21.29 -1.44 2.79
CA ASP A 431 -22.44 -2.33 2.94
C ASP A 431 -23.62 -1.80 2.10
N VAL A 432 -24.23 -2.65 1.27
CA VAL A 432 -25.46 -2.29 0.54
C VAL A 432 -26.64 -2.46 1.50
N VAL A 433 -27.38 -1.36 1.74
CA VAL A 433 -28.54 -1.36 2.65
C VAL A 433 -29.81 -1.34 1.81
N ASP A 434 -30.10 -2.46 1.13
CA ASP A 434 -31.40 -2.68 0.48
C ASP A 434 -32.08 -3.90 1.10
N GLY A 435 -33.39 -3.77 1.34
CA GLY A 435 -34.16 -4.49 2.36
C GLY A 435 -34.41 -5.99 2.16
N ALA A 436 -33.45 -6.80 1.71
CA ALA A 436 -33.65 -8.25 1.63
C ALA A 436 -32.47 -9.16 2.00
N GLU A 437 -31.19 -8.78 1.83
CA GLU A 437 -30.08 -9.69 2.19
C GLU A 437 -28.89 -8.96 2.83
N LEU A 438 -28.63 -9.25 4.10
CA LEU A 438 -27.38 -8.91 4.79
C LEU A 438 -26.22 -9.66 4.09
N GLY A 439 -25.45 -8.99 3.24
CA GLY A 439 -24.26 -9.62 2.64
C GLY A 439 -23.61 -8.86 1.49
N GLU A 440 -24.39 -8.14 0.68
CA GLU A 440 -23.86 -7.44 -0.50
C GLU A 440 -23.00 -6.23 -0.12
N LYS A 441 -21.94 -6.00 -0.91
CA LYS A 441 -21.03 -4.87 -0.73
C LYS A 441 -20.64 -4.26 -2.06
N ASP A 442 -20.37 -2.96 -2.03
CA ASP A 442 -19.82 -2.20 -3.14
C ASP A 442 -18.36 -1.83 -2.88
N VAL A 443 -17.57 -1.74 -3.95
CA VAL A 443 -16.34 -0.95 -3.96
C VAL A 443 -16.72 0.51 -4.18
N VAL A 444 -16.31 1.39 -3.26
CA VAL A 444 -16.67 2.81 -3.28
C VAL A 444 -15.48 3.74 -3.13
N ILE A 445 -15.67 4.98 -3.58
CA ILE A 445 -14.80 6.12 -3.27
C ILE A 445 -15.62 7.16 -2.51
N LEU A 446 -15.08 7.62 -1.39
CA LEU A 446 -15.56 8.77 -0.63
C LEU A 446 -14.68 9.98 -0.95
N ASP A 447 -15.25 11.05 -1.50
CA ASP A 447 -14.53 12.30 -1.73
C ASP A 447 -14.94 13.35 -0.69
N PHE A 448 -13.99 13.75 0.16
CA PHE A 448 -14.15 14.83 1.14
C PHE A 448 -13.49 16.11 0.65
N GLN A 449 -14.26 17.19 0.55
CA GLN A 449 -13.71 18.53 0.31
C GLN A 449 -13.15 19.10 1.63
N LEU A 450 -11.89 19.51 1.62
CA LEU A 450 -11.17 20.01 2.82
C LEU A 450 -11.16 21.52 2.93
#